data_AF-A0A0D6JVR9-F1
#
_entry.id   AF-A0A0D6JVR9-F1
#
_cell.length_a   1.000
_cell.length_b   1.000
_cell.length_c   1.000
_cell.angle_alpha   90.00
_cell.angle_beta   90.00
_cell.angle_gamma   90.00
#
_symmetry.space_group_name_H-M   'P 1'
#
loop_
_entity.id
_entity.type
_entity.pdbx_description
1 polymer ?
#
loop_
_entity_poly.entity_id
_entity_poly.type
_entity_poly.pdbx_seq_one_letter_code
_entity_poly.pdbx_strand_id
1 'polypeptide(L)'
;MQIKRIFTESRAVSPVIGVILMVAITVILAAVIGTFVLGLGDQVGDTAPQASFTFDYDGTELTITHESGAQIDGDLVTIAGDVNVTDTGDANKWSTLGSDTISAGESVVVKDSGEDGFANGDTVRVVWTSESGSNSATLQRWTYNA
;
A
#
# COMPACT_ATOMS: atom_id res chain seq x y z
N MET A 1 39.37 1.69 -63.93
CA MET A 1 38.66 1.18 -62.74
C MET A 1 38.93 2.12 -61.56
N GLN A 2 38.02 3.04 -61.25
CA GLN A 2 38.20 4.06 -60.19
C GLN A 2 37.01 4.15 -59.21
N ILE A 3 36.16 3.13 -59.15
CA ILE A 3 34.92 3.16 -58.34
C ILE A 3 35.09 2.48 -56.96
N LYS A 4 36.24 1.84 -56.69
CA LYS A 4 36.45 1.02 -55.49
C LYS A 4 36.93 1.76 -54.23
N ARG A 5 37.09 3.09 -54.27
CA ARG A 5 37.60 3.88 -53.12
C ARG A 5 36.53 4.60 -52.30
N ILE A 6 35.26 4.55 -52.72
CA ILE A 6 34.18 5.36 -52.13
C ILE A 6 33.37 4.61 -51.06
N PHE A 7 33.63 3.31 -50.85
CA PHE A 7 32.95 2.48 -49.84
C PHE A 7 33.87 1.97 -48.74
N THR A 8 35.12 2.44 -48.69
CA THR A 8 36.09 2.08 -47.64
C THR A 8 36.72 3.32 -47.01
N GLU A 9 35.96 4.43 -46.94
CA GLU A 9 36.17 5.37 -45.86
C GLU A 9 35.52 4.77 -44.61
N SER A 10 36.26 3.89 -43.97
CA SER A 10 36.06 3.59 -42.56
C SER A 10 36.14 4.94 -41.84
N ARG A 11 34.99 5.58 -41.62
CA ARG A 11 34.85 6.70 -40.69
C ARG A 11 35.19 6.15 -39.31
N ALA A 12 36.48 6.01 -39.05
CA ALA A 12 37.02 5.75 -37.74
C ALA A 12 36.64 6.99 -36.94
N VAL A 13 35.62 6.81 -36.10
CA VAL A 13 35.22 7.79 -35.12
C VAL A 13 36.50 8.17 -34.37
N SER A 14 36.82 9.47 -34.28
CA SER A 14 38.06 9.88 -33.63
C SER A 14 38.09 9.35 -32.19
N PRO A 15 39.26 9.01 -31.63
CA PRO A 15 39.35 8.46 -30.28
C PRO A 15 38.57 9.29 -29.24
N VAL A 16 38.54 10.61 -29.41
CA VAL A 16 37.83 11.55 -28.55
C VAL A 16 36.31 11.49 -28.75
N ILE A 17 35.84 11.46 -30.00
CA ILE A 17 34.40 11.37 -30.28
C ILE A 17 33.84 10.02 -29.81
N GLY A 18 34.62 8.94 -29.95
CA GLY A 18 34.24 7.61 -29.45
C GLY A 18 34.07 7.60 -27.93
N VAL A 19 34.98 8.24 -27.20
CA VAL A 19 34.89 8.37 -25.73
C VAL A 19 33.68 9.20 -25.34
N ILE A 20 33.44 10.34 -25.97
CA ILE A 20 32.27 11.19 -25.66
C ILE A 20 30.96 10.44 -25.91
N LEU A 21 30.85 9.71 -27.02
CA LEU A 21 29.66 8.91 -27.34
C LEU A 21 29.43 7.79 -26.32
N MET A 22 30.49 7.08 -25.93
CA MET A 22 30.41 6.00 -24.94
C MET A 22 29.98 6.54 -23.57
N VAL A 23 30.56 7.67 -23.13
CA VAL A 23 30.19 8.31 -21.86
C VAL A 23 28.77 8.84 -21.91
N ALA A 24 28.35 9.47 -23.00
CA ALA A 24 26.98 10.02 -23.12
C ALA A 24 25.91 8.92 -23.00
N ILE A 25 26.09 7.79 -23.69
CA ILE A 25 25.12 6.68 -23.64
C ILE A 25 25.09 6.07 -22.23
N THR A 26 26.24 5.85 -21.60
CA THR A 26 26.30 5.29 -20.25
C THR A 26 25.68 6.21 -19.20
N VAL A 27 25.86 7.53 -19.32
CA VAL A 27 25.19 8.51 -18.44
C VAL A 27 23.67 8.48 -18.60
N ILE A 28 23.16 8.42 -19.84
CA ILE A 28 21.72 8.32 -20.10
C ILE A 28 21.17 7.01 -19.53
N LEU A 29 21.80 5.87 -19.82
CA LEU A 29 21.36 4.57 -19.32
C LEU A 29 21.40 4.52 -17.78
N ALA A 30 22.45 5.05 -17.16
CA ALA A 30 22.56 5.12 -15.71
C ALA A 30 21.45 6.01 -15.10
N ALA A 31 21.16 7.16 -15.70
CA ALA A 31 20.09 8.05 -15.24
C ALA A 31 18.72 7.37 -15.35
N VAL A 32 18.44 6.74 -16.50
CA VAL A 32 17.17 6.04 -16.74
C VAL A 32 16.99 4.89 -15.74
N ILE A 33 17.96 4.00 -15.63
CA ILE A 33 17.90 2.87 -14.68
C ILE A 33 17.81 3.39 -13.24
N GLY A 34 18.56 4.45 -12.90
CA GLY A 34 18.49 5.09 -11.59
C GLY A 34 17.07 5.55 -11.24
N THR A 35 16.37 6.21 -12.16
CA THR A 35 14.97 6.61 -11.96
C THR A 35 14.01 5.41 -11.89
N PHE A 36 14.24 4.35 -12.67
CA PHE A 36 13.43 3.13 -12.59
C PHE A 36 13.59 2.42 -11.25
N VAL A 37 14.83 2.26 -10.77
CA VAL A 37 15.12 1.63 -9.47
C VAL A 37 14.56 2.45 -8.32
N LEU A 38 14.67 3.79 -8.38
CA LEU A 38 14.10 4.67 -7.36
C LEU A 38 12.56 4.63 -7.37
N GLY A 39 11.94 4.58 -8.56
CA GLY A 39 10.48 4.46 -8.71
C GLY A 39 9.91 3.10 -8.30
N LEU A 40 10.71 2.03 -8.37
CA LEU A 40 10.37 0.72 -7.80
C LEU A 40 10.39 0.76 -6.26
N GLY A 41 11.26 1.56 -5.64
CA GLY A 41 11.31 1.74 -4.19
C GLY A 41 10.01 2.31 -3.62
N ASP A 42 9.41 3.28 -4.31
CA ASP A 42 8.12 3.89 -3.93
C ASP A 42 6.98 2.86 -3.94
N GLN A 43 7.00 1.89 -4.86
CA GLN A 43 5.95 0.86 -4.94
C GLN A 43 6.03 -0.21 -3.85
N VAL A 44 7.19 -0.42 -3.23
CA VAL A 44 7.43 -1.53 -2.28
C VAL A 44 6.74 -1.31 -0.92
N GLY A 45 6.26 -0.11 -0.61
CA GLY A 45 5.52 0.20 0.63
C GLY A 45 4.05 0.59 0.44
N ASP A 46 3.61 0.84 -0.80
CA ASP A 46 2.27 1.38 -1.08
C ASP A 46 1.27 0.31 -1.55
N THR A 47 1.64 -0.97 -1.61
CA THR A 47 0.66 -2.02 -1.95
C THR A 47 -0.01 -2.53 -0.68
N ALA A 48 -1.34 -2.38 -0.61
CA ALA A 48 -2.11 -2.86 0.53
C ALA A 48 -1.99 -4.38 0.69
N PRO A 49 -1.78 -4.89 1.92
CA PRO A 49 -1.68 -6.31 2.18
C PRO A 49 -2.99 -7.02 1.82
N GLN A 50 -2.88 -8.28 1.39
CA GLN A 50 -4.04 -9.14 1.17
C GLN A 50 -4.40 -9.83 2.49
N ALA A 51 -5.48 -9.39 3.11
CA ALA A 51 -6.05 -9.97 4.32
C ALA A 51 -7.57 -10.01 4.24
N SER A 52 -8.15 -11.07 4.79
CA SER A 52 -9.59 -11.29 4.90
C SER A 52 -10.01 -11.10 6.36
N PHE A 53 -11.05 -10.31 6.56
CA PHE A 53 -11.65 -10.11 7.87
C PHE A 53 -13.02 -10.76 7.92
N THR A 54 -13.54 -11.02 9.11
CA THR A 54 -14.93 -11.40 9.32
C THR A 54 -15.54 -10.46 10.34
N PHE A 55 -16.85 -10.26 10.22
CA PHE A 55 -17.62 -9.34 11.02
C PHE A 55 -18.77 -10.12 11.64
N ASP A 56 -18.83 -10.16 12.95
CA ASP A 56 -19.88 -10.81 13.72
C ASP A 56 -20.54 -9.76 14.63
N TYR A 57 -21.84 -9.53 14.44
CA TYR A 57 -22.61 -8.56 15.21
C TYR A 57 -23.64 -9.29 16.05
N ASP A 58 -23.57 -9.12 17.37
CA ASP A 58 -24.46 -9.79 18.32
C ASP A 58 -25.70 -8.98 18.72
N GLY A 59 -25.83 -7.76 18.17
CA GLY A 59 -26.88 -6.80 18.52
C GLY A 59 -26.43 -5.67 19.44
N THR A 60 -25.21 -5.74 19.99
CA THR A 60 -24.61 -4.70 20.84
C THR A 60 -23.17 -4.40 20.42
N GLU A 61 -22.40 -5.44 20.11
CA GLU A 61 -20.97 -5.40 19.82
C GLU A 61 -20.70 -6.00 18.43
N LEU A 62 -19.80 -5.36 17.69
CA LEU A 62 -19.29 -5.85 16.42
C LEU A 62 -17.87 -6.38 16.63
N THR A 63 -17.72 -7.70 16.51
CA THR A 63 -16.43 -8.38 16.55
C THR A 63 -15.86 -8.47 15.14
N ILE A 64 -14.67 -7.90 14.95
CA ILE A 64 -13.93 -7.95 13.70
C ILE A 64 -12.76 -8.90 13.90
N THR A 65 -12.71 -9.99 13.12
CA THR A 65 -11.68 -11.03 13.25
C THR A 65 -10.84 -11.11 11.98
N HIS A 66 -9.52 -11.15 12.10
CA HIS A 66 -8.64 -11.43 10.98
C HIS A 66 -8.64 -12.94 10.69
N GLU A 67 -9.23 -13.35 9.56
CA GLU A 67 -9.42 -14.76 9.24
C GLU A 67 -8.18 -15.38 8.58
N SER A 68 -7.64 -14.71 7.57
CA SER A 68 -6.53 -15.21 6.78
C SER A 68 -5.84 -14.11 5.99
N GLY A 69 -4.57 -14.33 5.60
CA GLY A 69 -3.81 -13.40 4.78
C GLY A 69 -2.43 -13.10 5.33
N ALA A 70 -1.85 -12.00 4.83
CA ALA A 70 -0.59 -11.48 5.35
C ALA A 70 -0.79 -10.90 6.76
N GLN A 71 0.25 -11.02 7.59
CA GLN A 71 0.32 -10.29 8.85
C GLN A 71 0.42 -8.78 8.57
N ILE A 72 -0.26 -7.97 9.36
CA ILE A 72 -0.31 -6.51 9.20
C ILE A 72 0.05 -5.85 10.52
N ASP A 73 0.76 -4.74 10.47
CA ASP A 73 0.98 -3.89 11.64
C ASP A 73 -0.35 -3.24 12.07
N GLY A 74 -0.68 -3.34 13.36
CA GLY A 74 -1.90 -2.80 13.93
C GLY A 74 -1.98 -1.27 13.91
N ASP A 75 -0.85 -0.57 13.83
CA ASP A 75 -0.80 0.89 13.72
C ASP A 75 -1.19 1.39 12.32
N LEU A 76 -1.03 0.54 11.31
CA LEU A 76 -1.36 0.83 9.92
C LEU A 76 -2.83 0.56 9.59
N VAL A 77 -3.57 -0.05 10.52
CA VAL A 77 -4.97 -0.42 10.32
C VAL A 77 -5.86 0.38 11.26
N THR A 78 -6.84 1.08 10.68
CA THR A 78 -7.84 1.86 11.39
C THR A 78 -9.24 1.39 11.02
N ILE A 79 -10.10 1.29 12.02
CA ILE A 79 -11.51 0.97 11.84
C ILE A 79 -12.28 2.27 11.60
N ALA A 80 -12.74 2.45 10.37
CA ALA A 80 -13.48 3.64 9.96
C ALA A 80 -14.98 3.34 9.88
N GLY A 81 -15.78 4.10 10.59
CA GLY A 81 -17.23 3.98 10.64
C GLY A 81 -17.77 4.83 11.77
N ASP A 82 -19.08 4.80 11.97
CA ASP A 82 -19.71 5.40 13.15
C ASP A 82 -19.54 4.46 14.35
N VAL A 83 -18.29 4.27 14.75
CA VAL A 83 -17.91 3.35 15.83
C VAL A 83 -17.20 4.14 16.92
N ASN A 84 -17.67 3.97 18.16
CA ASN A 84 -16.94 4.47 19.31
C ASN A 84 -15.92 3.43 19.75
N VAL A 85 -14.66 3.84 19.70
CA VAL A 85 -13.63 3.26 20.52
C VAL A 85 -13.12 4.39 21.40
N THR A 86 -13.23 4.19 22.72
CA THR A 86 -12.62 4.97 23.81
C THR A 86 -11.98 6.33 23.46
N ASP A 87 -12.78 7.39 23.31
CA ASP A 87 -12.54 8.85 23.54
C ASP A 87 -11.16 9.51 23.30
N THR A 88 -10.25 8.91 22.52
CA THR A 88 -8.89 9.44 22.29
C THR A 88 -8.57 9.41 20.81
N GLY A 89 -7.87 10.41 20.29
CA GLY A 89 -7.69 10.69 18.84
C GLY A 89 -7.04 9.60 17.97
N ASP A 90 -6.64 8.45 18.55
CA ASP A 90 -6.10 7.25 17.89
C ASP A 90 -6.90 5.97 18.25
N ALA A 91 -8.07 6.11 18.85
CA ALA A 91 -8.76 5.01 19.50
C ALA A 91 -9.22 3.91 18.52
N ASN A 92 -9.41 4.23 17.24
CA ASN A 92 -9.89 3.25 16.27
C ASN A 92 -8.76 2.46 15.57
N LYS A 93 -7.50 2.64 15.95
CA LYS A 93 -6.40 1.81 15.46
C LYS A 93 -6.50 0.40 16.03
N TRP A 94 -6.12 -0.58 15.22
CA TRP A 94 -6.14 -1.96 15.68
C TRP A 94 -5.18 -2.19 16.84
N SER A 95 -4.00 -1.57 16.82
CA SER A 95 -3.02 -1.61 17.92
C SER A 95 -3.58 -1.09 19.24
N THR A 96 -4.39 -0.03 19.21
CA THR A 96 -5.05 0.51 20.41
C THR A 96 -6.15 -0.42 20.94
N LEU A 97 -6.79 -1.15 20.05
CA LEU A 97 -7.95 -2.01 20.33
C LEU A 97 -7.60 -3.43 20.77
N GLY A 98 -6.48 -3.95 20.28
CA GLY A 98 -6.08 -5.33 20.44
C GLY A 98 -4.57 -5.45 20.50
N SER A 99 -3.98 -5.92 19.40
CA SER A 99 -2.57 -6.28 19.28
C SER A 99 -1.83 -5.32 18.36
N ASP A 100 -0.55 -5.08 18.65
CA ASP A 100 0.35 -4.30 17.77
C ASP A 100 0.52 -4.96 16.39
N THR A 101 0.22 -6.25 16.26
CA THR A 101 0.43 -7.00 15.03
C THR A 101 -0.73 -7.94 14.79
N ILE A 102 -1.45 -7.73 13.69
CA ILE A 102 -2.65 -8.46 13.30
C ILE A 102 -2.26 -9.81 12.70
N SER A 103 -2.50 -10.88 13.44
CA SER A 103 -2.27 -12.26 12.99
C SER A 103 -3.59 -13.01 12.79
N ALA A 104 -3.58 -14.11 12.03
CA ALA A 104 -4.79 -14.89 11.78
C ALA A 104 -5.37 -15.42 13.09
N GLY A 105 -6.67 -15.22 13.30
CA GLY A 105 -7.41 -15.57 14.51
C GLY A 105 -7.50 -14.46 15.55
N GLU A 106 -6.82 -13.33 15.36
CA GLU A 106 -6.98 -12.18 16.25
C GLU A 106 -8.23 -11.38 15.93
N SER A 107 -8.82 -10.79 16.97
CA SER A 107 -10.05 -10.03 16.86
C SER A 107 -10.03 -8.78 17.73
N VAL A 108 -10.82 -7.81 17.30
CA VAL A 108 -11.11 -6.57 18.04
C VAL A 108 -12.61 -6.37 18.08
N VAL A 109 -13.08 -5.74 19.15
CA VAL A 109 -14.50 -5.47 19.36
C VAL A 109 -14.72 -3.97 19.30
N VAL A 110 -15.70 -3.57 18.50
CA VAL A 110 -16.14 -2.17 18.38
C VAL A 110 -17.63 -2.06 18.65
N LYS A 111 -18.05 -0.89 19.10
CA LYS A 111 -19.46 -0.56 19.33
C LYS A 111 -19.87 0.58 18.43
N ASP A 112 -21.16 0.67 18.15
CA ASP A 112 -21.75 1.85 17.55
C ASP A 112 -21.43 3.10 18.39
N SER A 113 -21.35 4.26 17.76
CA SER A 113 -21.07 5.49 18.49
C SER A 113 -22.29 6.02 19.27
N GLY A 114 -23.49 5.63 18.87
CA GLY A 114 -24.75 5.96 19.54
C GLY A 114 -25.09 5.01 20.68
N GLU A 115 -26.05 5.41 21.50
CA GLU A 115 -26.60 4.57 22.58
C GLU A 115 -27.56 3.48 22.06
N ASP A 116 -28.05 3.62 20.82
CA ASP A 116 -29.10 2.79 20.23
C ASP A 116 -28.58 1.63 19.37
N GLY A 117 -27.26 1.50 19.20
CA GLY A 117 -26.64 0.50 18.32
C GLY A 117 -26.69 0.86 16.84
N PHE A 118 -26.15 -0.01 15.97
CA PHE A 118 -26.07 0.27 14.54
C PHE A 118 -27.46 0.41 13.90
N ALA A 119 -27.64 1.45 13.10
CA ALA A 119 -28.83 1.72 12.30
C ALA A 119 -28.72 1.11 10.90
N ASN A 120 -29.86 0.82 10.29
CA ASN A 120 -29.90 0.22 8.96
C ASN A 120 -29.21 1.13 7.92
N GLY A 121 -28.18 0.58 7.27
CA GLY A 121 -27.33 1.30 6.32
C GLY A 121 -25.99 1.76 6.88
N ASP A 122 -25.76 1.60 8.19
CA ASP A 122 -24.47 1.94 8.79
C ASP A 122 -23.36 1.03 8.29
N THR A 123 -22.17 1.60 8.15
CA THR A 123 -21.02 0.91 7.57
C THR A 123 -19.80 1.00 8.45
N VAL A 124 -19.15 -0.15 8.64
CA VAL A 124 -17.87 -0.27 9.32
C VAL A 124 -16.85 -0.79 8.31
N ARG A 125 -15.68 -0.16 8.26
CA ARG A 125 -14.62 -0.46 7.29
C ARG A 125 -13.32 -0.69 8.02
N VAL A 126 -12.58 -1.71 7.60
CA VAL A 126 -11.20 -1.91 7.98
C VAL A 126 -10.34 -1.21 6.92
N VAL A 127 -9.65 -0.15 7.31
CA VAL A 127 -8.86 0.69 6.41
C VAL A 127 -7.40 0.54 6.76
N TRP A 128 -6.60 0.13 5.77
CA TRP A 128 -5.15 0.14 5.85
C TRP A 128 -4.61 1.44 5.26
N THR A 129 -3.59 2.00 5.89
CA THR A 129 -2.83 3.16 5.41
C THR A 129 -1.36 2.77 5.34
N SER A 130 -0.67 3.14 4.26
CA SER A 130 0.77 2.86 4.12
C SER A 130 1.58 3.62 5.18
N GLU A 131 2.77 3.12 5.50
CA GLU A 131 3.67 3.76 6.48
C GLU A 131 4.02 5.20 6.10
N SER A 132 4.08 5.49 4.79
CA SER A 132 4.32 6.83 4.25
C SER A 132 3.09 7.75 4.32
N GLY A 133 1.90 7.20 4.64
CA GLY A 133 0.61 7.88 4.57
C GLY A 133 0.16 8.21 3.14
N SER A 134 0.91 7.77 2.11
CA SER A 134 0.68 8.18 0.72
C SER A 134 -0.41 7.34 0.04
N ASN A 135 -0.67 6.13 0.56
CA ASN A 135 -1.74 5.28 0.07
C ASN A 135 -2.64 4.78 1.19
N SER A 136 -3.91 4.55 0.87
CA SER A 136 -4.86 3.90 1.77
C SER A 136 -5.80 2.99 0.98
N ALA A 137 -6.22 1.89 1.60
CA ALA A 137 -7.13 0.93 1.01
C ALA A 137 -8.13 0.44 2.05
N THR A 138 -9.40 0.33 1.65
CA THR A 138 -10.38 -0.41 2.45
C THR A 138 -10.18 -1.90 2.19
N LEU A 139 -9.69 -2.62 3.20
CA LEU A 139 -9.46 -4.07 3.12
C LEU A 139 -10.79 -4.81 3.13
N GLN A 140 -11.71 -4.39 4.02
CA GLN A 140 -13.05 -4.96 4.05
C GLN A 140 -14.07 -3.96 4.59
N ARG A 141 -15.33 -4.19 4.22
CA ARG A 141 -16.48 -3.40 4.65
C ARG A 141 -17.60 -4.32 5.10
N TRP A 142 -18.22 -3.94 6.20
CA TRP A 142 -19.49 -4.46 6.68
C TRP A 142 -20.56 -3.38 6.61
N THR A 143 -21.79 -3.79 6.33
CA THR A 143 -22.96 -2.91 6.30
C THR A 143 -24.06 -3.57 7.10
N TYR A 144 -24.58 -2.86 8.10
CA TYR A 144 -25.71 -3.35 8.87
C TYR A 144 -26.98 -3.24 8.03
N ASN A 145 -27.70 -4.36 7.90
CA ASN A 145 -28.99 -4.43 7.24
C ASN A 145 -29.98 -5.09 8.21
N ALA A 146 -30.99 -4.34 8.64
CA ALA A 146 -32.04 -4.79 9.55
C ALA A 146 -33.27 -5.32 8.79
#